data_AF-A0A192A696-F1
#
_entry.id   AF-A0A192A696-F1
#
_cell.length_a   1.000
_cell.length_b   1.000
_cell.length_c   1.000
_cell.angle_alpha   90.00
_cell.angle_beta   90.00
_cell.angle_gamma   90.00
#
_symmetry.space_group_name_H-M   'P 1'
#
loop_
_entity.id
_entity.type
_entity.pdbx_description
1 polymer ?
#
loop_
_entity_poly.entity_id
_entity_poly.type
_entity_poly.pdbx_seq_one_letter_code
_entity_poly.pdbx_strand_id
1 'polypeptide(L)'
;MGLFNLSRRVLGKTLDNTASKYALQPERVDIGLPLNAQIGALLELQRAEFALLNSTLLTVPSSSQMPIVAVSRLRLEGDEDLQIYRLYTDTGTERSGIGASFLQILCGQGGVDTILDLAYYQFLCRQYPTTEAEQAPYRGEGFGLGESDYYMADDQLATIPQAANQIPALLGETDALHFIRDTPGGNYVRPFTARESRLDDPIGEKGVSKQLSFMPYLRPLPDGHQERLLISFDYVETMDGHAAPAAYVDFIAGVAFDRHKVKVL
;
A
#
# COMPACT_ATOMS: atom_id res chain seq x y z
N MET A 1 -27.20 -10.08 54.26
CA MET A 1 -26.36 -9.58 53.14
C MET A 1 -26.01 -8.12 53.43
N GLY A 2 -24.95 -7.88 54.21
CA GLY A 2 -24.71 -6.59 54.86
C GLY A 2 -24.02 -5.54 53.98
N LEU A 3 -24.37 -4.27 54.22
CA LEU A 3 -23.81 -3.04 53.62
C LEU A 3 -22.27 -2.98 53.57
N PHE A 4 -21.59 -3.71 54.47
CA PHE A 4 -20.12 -3.83 54.50
C PHE A 4 -19.50 -4.55 53.30
N ASN A 5 -20.25 -5.39 52.57
CA ASN A 5 -19.76 -6.06 51.36
C ASN A 5 -19.85 -5.18 50.11
N LEU A 6 -20.69 -4.14 50.13
CA LEU A 6 -20.83 -3.18 49.02
C LEU A 6 -19.67 -2.17 49.00
N SER A 7 -19.27 -1.66 50.17
CA SER A 7 -18.18 -0.68 50.29
C SER A 7 -16.82 -1.25 49.88
N ARG A 8 -16.51 -2.52 50.22
CA ARG A 8 -15.28 -3.19 49.73
C ARG A 8 -15.26 -3.38 48.21
N ARG A 9 -16.41 -3.63 47.59
CA ARG A 9 -16.53 -3.85 46.14
C ARG A 9 -16.42 -2.56 45.33
N VAL A 10 -16.92 -1.45 45.88
CA VAL A 10 -16.79 -0.11 45.28
C VAL A 10 -15.35 0.40 45.42
N LEU A 11 -14.70 0.21 46.58
CA LEU A 11 -13.30 0.58 46.78
C LEU A 11 -12.34 -0.22 45.87
N GLY A 12 -12.58 -1.52 45.68
CA GLY A 12 -11.81 -2.34 44.74
C GLY A 12 -11.95 -1.87 43.29
N LYS A 13 -13.18 -1.54 42.84
CA LYS A 13 -13.41 -1.00 41.50
C LYS A 13 -12.78 0.37 41.27
N THR A 14 -12.74 1.24 42.28
CA THR A 14 -12.08 2.55 42.15
C THR A 14 -10.57 2.43 42.10
N LEU A 15 -9.98 1.50 42.87
CA LEU A 15 -8.54 1.25 42.89
C LEU A 15 -8.05 0.60 41.60
N ASP A 16 -8.79 -0.38 41.06
CA ASP A 16 -8.49 -0.99 39.75
C ASP A 16 -8.64 0.04 38.61
N ASN A 17 -9.65 0.91 38.66
CA ASN A 17 -9.81 2.00 37.68
C ASN A 17 -8.70 3.06 37.77
N THR A 18 -8.16 3.34 38.96
CA THR A 18 -6.99 4.23 39.09
C THR A 18 -5.71 3.53 38.65
N ALA A 19 -5.49 2.26 38.97
CA ALA A 19 -4.33 1.50 38.49
C ALA A 19 -4.32 1.36 36.97
N SER A 20 -5.50 1.21 36.35
CA SER A 20 -5.69 1.19 34.89
C SER A 20 -5.42 2.56 34.24
N LYS A 21 -5.65 3.66 34.95
CA LYS A 21 -5.37 5.04 34.49
C LYS A 21 -3.89 5.43 34.61
N TYR A 22 -3.13 4.72 35.44
CA TYR A 22 -1.68 4.93 35.63
C TYR A 22 -0.82 3.80 35.07
N ALA A 23 -1.42 2.79 34.43
CA ALA A 23 -0.68 1.93 33.52
C ALA A 23 -0.11 2.85 32.44
N LEU A 24 1.22 2.97 32.38
CA LEU A 24 1.94 3.63 31.30
C LEU A 24 1.35 3.13 29.99
N GLN A 25 0.52 3.94 29.35
CA GLN A 25 0.05 3.60 28.02
C GLN A 25 1.30 3.50 27.15
N PRO A 26 1.51 2.37 26.45
CA PRO A 26 2.66 2.22 25.58
C PRO A 26 2.76 3.40 24.63
N GLU A 27 3.97 3.95 24.48
CA GLU A 27 4.22 5.12 23.65
C GLU A 27 3.93 4.78 22.19
N ARG A 28 3.28 5.71 21.48
CA ARG A 28 2.98 5.55 20.06
C ARG A 28 4.24 5.69 19.22
N VAL A 29 4.39 4.80 18.24
CA VAL A 29 5.54 4.76 17.33
C VAL A 29 5.18 5.16 15.89
N ASP A 30 3.89 5.30 15.60
CA ASP A 30 3.33 5.76 14.33
C ASP A 30 3.30 7.29 14.19
N ILE A 31 4.34 7.95 14.71
CA ILE A 31 4.54 9.40 14.69
C ILE A 31 5.51 9.84 13.59
N GLY A 32 5.56 11.14 13.28
CA GLY A 32 6.51 11.71 12.32
C GLY A 32 6.29 11.20 10.89
N LEU A 33 5.03 11.00 10.51
CA LEU A 33 4.60 10.61 9.18
C LEU A 33 4.16 11.84 8.36
N PRO A 34 4.26 11.79 7.02
CA PRO A 34 3.76 12.86 6.17
C PRO A 34 2.28 13.14 6.42
N LEU A 35 1.90 14.40 6.20
CA LEU A 35 0.54 14.90 6.44
C LEU A 35 0.06 14.77 7.89
N ASN A 36 0.99 14.61 8.86
CA ASN A 36 0.69 14.28 10.26
C ASN A 36 -0.19 13.02 10.40
N ALA A 37 -0.01 12.07 9.48
CA ALA A 37 -0.76 10.83 9.50
C ALA A 37 -0.43 9.98 10.74
N GLN A 38 -1.41 9.18 11.17
CA GLN A 38 -1.28 8.20 12.24
C GLN A 38 -2.37 7.13 12.06
N ILE A 39 -2.15 5.94 12.61
CA ILE A 39 -3.17 4.89 12.64
C ILE A 39 -4.38 5.39 13.45
N GLY A 40 -5.57 5.19 12.89
CA GLY A 40 -6.85 5.67 13.41
C GLY A 40 -7.28 7.06 12.92
N ALA A 41 -6.39 7.83 12.27
CA ALA A 41 -6.79 9.07 11.60
C ALA A 41 -7.64 8.79 10.35
N LEU A 42 -8.35 9.79 9.84
CA LEU A 42 -9.17 9.66 8.63
C LEU A 42 -8.43 10.23 7.42
N LEU A 43 -8.18 9.40 6.41
CA LEU A 43 -7.74 9.83 5.09
C LEU A 43 -8.95 10.28 4.26
N GLU A 44 -8.95 11.53 3.82
CA GLU A 44 -9.94 12.08 2.89
C GLU A 44 -9.38 12.15 1.47
N LEU A 45 -10.09 11.51 0.53
CA LEU A 45 -9.79 11.54 -0.90
C LEU A 45 -11.01 12.04 -1.70
N GLN A 46 -10.76 12.82 -2.74
CA GLN A 46 -11.81 13.25 -3.66
C GLN A 46 -12.23 12.10 -4.58
N ARG A 47 -13.38 11.48 -4.29
CA ARG A 47 -13.94 10.36 -5.08
C ARG A 47 -14.18 10.70 -6.55
N ALA A 48 -14.40 11.97 -6.87
CA ALA A 48 -14.59 12.43 -8.24
C ALA A 48 -13.40 12.08 -9.13
N GLU A 49 -12.17 12.08 -8.59
CA GLU A 49 -10.96 11.70 -9.34
C GLU A 49 -11.00 10.27 -9.84
N PHE A 50 -11.71 9.36 -9.16
CA PHE A 50 -11.89 7.98 -9.62
C PHE A 50 -13.09 7.84 -10.56
N ALA A 51 -14.18 8.57 -10.28
CA ALA A 51 -15.42 8.45 -11.03
C ALA A 51 -15.32 9.00 -12.46
N LEU A 52 -14.33 9.84 -12.73
CA LEU A 52 -14.05 10.40 -14.05
C LEU A 52 -13.22 9.45 -14.93
N LEU A 53 -12.59 8.42 -14.36
CA LEU A 53 -11.71 7.52 -15.08
C LEU A 53 -12.49 6.55 -15.95
N ASN A 54 -12.16 6.52 -17.24
CA ASN A 54 -12.73 5.61 -18.23
C ASN A 54 -11.77 4.45 -18.52
N SER A 55 -12.32 3.25 -18.69
CA SER A 55 -11.54 2.03 -18.99
C SER A 55 -10.39 1.78 -18.00
N THR A 56 -10.61 2.10 -16.72
CA THR A 56 -9.63 1.92 -15.64
C THR A 56 -9.77 0.56 -14.95
N LEU A 57 -8.65 0.05 -14.41
CA LEU A 57 -8.60 -1.09 -13.48
C LEU A 57 -8.98 -0.72 -12.05
N LEU A 58 -9.11 0.58 -11.77
CA LEU A 58 -9.47 1.11 -10.45
C LEU A 58 -10.98 1.05 -10.21
N THR A 59 -11.32 0.92 -8.93
CA THR A 59 -12.69 1.05 -8.44
C THR A 59 -12.83 2.33 -7.62
N VAL A 60 -13.98 2.98 -7.70
CA VAL A 60 -14.25 4.15 -6.87
C VAL A 60 -14.32 3.71 -5.39
N PRO A 61 -13.52 4.28 -4.48
CA PRO A 61 -13.60 3.95 -3.06
C PRO A 61 -15.03 4.11 -2.52
N SER A 62 -15.42 3.25 -1.59
CA SER A 62 -16.78 3.22 -1.02
C SER A 62 -17.12 4.49 -0.22
N SER A 63 -16.10 5.11 0.38
CA SER A 63 -16.20 6.34 1.17
C SER A 63 -15.16 7.36 0.72
N SER A 64 -15.46 8.65 0.90
CA SER A 64 -14.48 9.74 0.70
C SER A 64 -13.54 9.86 1.90
N GLN A 65 -13.97 9.40 3.07
CA GLN A 65 -13.19 9.37 4.29
C GLN A 65 -13.00 7.93 4.74
N MET A 66 -11.76 7.47 4.82
CA MET A 66 -11.39 6.10 5.17
C MET A 66 -10.42 6.14 6.33
N PRO A 67 -10.56 5.26 7.34
CA PRO A 67 -9.59 5.18 8.43
C PRO A 67 -8.24 4.70 7.91
N ILE A 68 -7.16 5.29 8.41
CA ILE A 68 -5.81 4.76 8.25
C ILE A 68 -5.68 3.59 9.23
N VAL A 69 -5.62 2.38 8.70
CA VAL A 69 -5.56 1.14 9.49
C VAL A 69 -4.15 0.62 9.69
N ALA A 70 -3.22 1.00 8.81
CA ALA A 70 -1.81 0.69 8.93
C ALA A 70 -0.97 1.76 8.23
N VAL A 71 0.28 1.87 8.64
CA VAL A 71 1.24 2.83 8.06
C VAL A 71 2.54 2.11 7.78
N SER A 72 3.22 2.49 6.71
CA SER A 72 4.46 1.86 6.32
C SER A 72 5.51 2.85 5.90
N ARG A 73 6.76 2.50 6.19
CA ARG A 73 7.95 3.21 5.76
C ARG A 73 8.78 2.30 4.87
N LEU A 74 9.04 2.75 3.65
CA LEU A 74 9.89 2.08 2.69
C LEU A 74 11.21 2.85 2.58
N ARG A 75 12.32 2.15 2.82
CA ARG A 75 13.68 2.67 2.65
C ARG A 75 14.24 2.12 1.35
N LEU A 76 14.52 2.99 0.39
CA LEU A 76 15.10 2.62 -0.89
C LEU A 76 16.59 2.31 -0.73
N GLU A 77 17.05 1.23 -1.37
CA GLU A 77 18.47 0.92 -1.43
C GLU A 77 19.13 1.78 -2.51
N GLY A 78 20.20 2.50 -2.13
CA GLY A 78 20.97 3.34 -3.04
C GLY A 78 20.43 4.78 -3.22
N ASP A 79 19.30 5.12 -2.59
CA ASP A 79 18.75 6.48 -2.59
C ASP A 79 18.15 6.83 -1.22
N GLU A 80 19.02 7.16 -0.26
CA GLU A 80 18.61 7.44 1.13
C GLU A 80 17.89 8.79 1.30
N ASP A 81 18.00 9.65 0.29
CA ASP A 81 17.39 10.97 0.25
C ASP A 81 15.89 10.92 -0.10
N LEU A 82 15.46 9.82 -0.73
CA LEU A 82 14.06 9.56 -1.04
C LEU A 82 13.44 8.64 0.02
N GLN A 83 12.26 9.03 0.48
CA GLN A 83 11.49 8.25 1.46
C GLN A 83 10.10 7.98 0.91
N ILE A 84 9.68 6.72 0.92
CA ILE A 84 8.33 6.34 0.53
C ILE A 84 7.55 5.95 1.78
N TYR A 85 6.36 6.51 1.91
CA TYR A 85 5.40 6.16 2.95
C TYR A 85 4.15 5.56 2.30
N ARG A 86 3.53 4.58 2.95
CA ARG A 86 2.21 4.09 2.56
C ARG A 86 1.24 4.21 3.73
N LEU A 87 0.12 4.87 3.49
CA LEU A 87 -0.99 5.00 4.43
C LEU A 87 -2.10 4.05 3.97
N TYR A 88 -2.24 2.91 4.64
CA TYR A 88 -3.19 1.89 4.27
C TYR A 88 -4.58 2.24 4.78
N THR A 89 -5.55 2.21 3.88
CA THR A 89 -6.99 2.26 4.18
C THR A 89 -7.57 0.84 4.30
N ASP A 90 -6.91 -0.13 3.69
CA ASP A 90 -7.17 -1.56 3.84
C ASP A 90 -5.84 -2.33 3.74
N THR A 91 -5.60 -3.29 4.65
CA THR A 91 -4.41 -4.17 4.61
C THR A 91 -4.67 -5.48 3.86
N GLY A 92 -5.88 -5.64 3.33
CA GLY A 92 -6.33 -6.84 2.66
C GLY A 92 -6.72 -7.95 3.63
N THR A 93 -7.15 -9.06 3.05
CA THR A 93 -7.60 -10.25 3.79
C THR A 93 -6.51 -10.74 4.73
N GLU A 94 -6.81 -10.83 6.02
CA GLU A 94 -5.89 -11.31 7.06
C GLU A 94 -4.53 -10.57 7.07
N ARG A 95 -4.49 -9.30 6.65
CA ARG A 95 -3.26 -8.48 6.56
C ARG A 95 -2.22 -8.99 5.54
N SER A 96 -2.62 -9.92 4.67
CA SER A 96 -1.77 -10.54 3.63
C SER A 96 -1.44 -9.62 2.46
N GLY A 97 -2.15 -8.50 2.31
CA GLY A 97 -2.07 -7.60 1.16
C GLY A 97 -3.09 -7.87 0.06
N ILE A 98 -3.73 -9.05 0.02
CA ILE A 98 -4.75 -9.37 -0.99
C ILE A 98 -6.00 -8.52 -0.75
N GLY A 99 -6.28 -7.59 -1.67
CA GLY A 99 -7.34 -6.60 -1.56
C GLY A 99 -6.92 -5.30 -0.84
N ALA A 100 -5.63 -5.12 -0.56
CA ALA A 100 -5.16 -3.91 0.10
C ALA A 100 -5.35 -2.65 -0.77
N SER A 101 -5.52 -1.52 -0.09
CA SER A 101 -5.50 -0.20 -0.71
C SER A 101 -4.78 0.80 0.18
N PHE A 102 -4.02 1.70 -0.44
CA PHE A 102 -3.19 2.65 0.30
C PHE A 102 -2.89 3.90 -0.52
N LEU A 103 -2.68 5.02 0.17
CA LEU A 103 -2.03 6.19 -0.38
C LEU A 103 -0.51 6.02 -0.25
N GLN A 104 0.20 6.04 -1.37
CA GLN A 104 1.66 6.14 -1.39
C GLN A 104 2.08 7.61 -1.47
N ILE A 105 3.09 7.98 -0.68
CA ILE A 105 3.64 9.33 -0.59
C ILE A 105 5.14 9.21 -0.81
N LEU A 106 5.65 9.83 -1.88
CA LEU A 106 7.08 9.99 -2.10
C LEU A 106 7.52 11.33 -1.52
N CYS A 107 8.50 11.30 -0.63
CA CYS A 107 9.13 12.46 -0.03
C CYS A 107 10.57 12.59 -0.50
N GLY A 108 11.01 13.82 -0.75
CA GLY A 108 12.36 14.14 -1.20
C GLY A 108 13.31 14.60 -0.08
N GLN A 109 14.44 15.17 -0.50
CA GLN A 109 15.38 15.83 0.42
C GLN A 109 14.65 16.89 1.26
N GLY A 110 14.73 16.76 2.59
CA GLY A 110 13.93 17.54 3.55
C GLY A 110 12.88 16.73 4.30
N GLY A 111 12.68 15.46 3.94
CA GLY A 111 11.86 14.52 4.69
C GLY A 111 10.36 14.71 4.47
N VAL A 112 9.56 14.44 5.49
CA VAL A 112 8.10 14.27 5.40
C VAL A 112 7.32 15.49 4.89
N ASP A 113 7.91 16.69 4.93
CA ASP A 113 7.28 17.93 4.47
C ASP A 113 7.48 18.17 2.95
N THR A 114 8.54 17.60 2.38
CA THR A 114 8.89 17.72 0.95
C THR A 114 8.23 16.60 0.14
N ILE A 115 6.91 16.66 -0.02
CA ILE A 115 6.15 15.69 -0.82
C ILE A 115 6.39 15.95 -2.31
N LEU A 116 6.92 14.96 -3.03
CA LEU A 116 7.21 14.98 -4.47
C LEU A 116 6.09 14.35 -5.30
N ASP A 117 5.48 13.27 -4.81
CA ASP A 117 4.44 12.55 -5.53
C ASP A 117 3.44 11.89 -4.54
N LEU A 118 2.19 11.78 -4.97
CA LEU A 118 1.08 11.17 -4.24
C LEU A 118 0.29 10.29 -5.21
N ALA A 119 0.07 9.03 -4.86
CA ALA A 119 -0.81 8.17 -5.64
C ALA A 119 -1.57 7.20 -4.74
N TYR A 120 -2.86 7.02 -5.03
CA TYR A 120 -3.68 6.02 -4.35
C TYR A 120 -3.69 4.74 -5.16
N TYR A 121 -3.41 3.64 -4.48
CA TYR A 121 -3.22 2.33 -5.07
C TYR A 121 -4.25 1.32 -4.56
N GLN A 122 -4.68 0.41 -5.44
CA GLN A 122 -5.59 -0.69 -5.17
C GLN A 122 -5.01 -1.99 -5.72
N PHE A 123 -5.04 -3.02 -4.89
CA PHE A 123 -4.63 -4.37 -5.27
C PHE A 123 -5.46 -4.90 -6.45
N LEU A 124 -4.79 -5.52 -7.43
CA LEU A 124 -5.43 -6.19 -8.56
C LEU A 124 -5.41 -7.70 -8.37
N CYS A 125 -4.22 -8.28 -8.37
CA CYS A 125 -3.99 -9.71 -8.24
C CYS A 125 -2.57 -10.00 -7.72
N ARG A 126 -2.35 -11.27 -7.34
CA ARG A 126 -1.09 -11.78 -6.82
C ARG A 126 -0.67 -13.03 -7.56
N GLN A 127 0.62 -13.13 -7.88
CA GLN A 127 1.26 -14.33 -8.38
C GLN A 127 2.23 -14.90 -7.33
N TYR A 128 2.41 -16.21 -7.34
CA TYR A 128 3.27 -16.93 -6.40
C TYR A 128 4.38 -17.68 -7.17
N PRO A 129 5.46 -16.99 -7.58
CA PRO A 129 6.59 -17.65 -8.21
C PRO A 129 7.30 -18.55 -7.19
N THR A 130 7.33 -19.84 -7.46
CA THR A 130 7.81 -20.89 -6.54
C THR A 130 9.26 -21.30 -6.80
N THR A 131 9.75 -21.09 -8.02
CA THR A 131 11.12 -21.44 -8.41
C THR A 131 12.01 -20.21 -8.58
N GLU A 132 13.32 -20.39 -8.48
CA GLU A 132 14.27 -19.29 -8.77
C GLU A 132 14.12 -18.76 -10.18
N ALA A 133 13.83 -19.62 -11.16
CA ALA A 133 13.60 -19.23 -12.55
C ALA A 133 12.33 -18.38 -12.71
N GLU A 134 11.27 -18.69 -11.96
CA GLU A 134 10.04 -17.89 -11.95
C GLU A 134 10.22 -16.55 -11.22
N GLN A 135 11.13 -16.48 -10.24
CA GLN A 135 11.40 -15.26 -9.48
C GLN A 135 12.41 -14.33 -10.19
N ALA A 136 13.34 -14.88 -10.97
CA ALA A 136 14.41 -14.14 -11.64
C ALA A 136 13.93 -12.90 -12.44
N PRO A 137 12.81 -12.96 -13.21
CA PRO A 137 12.29 -11.78 -13.91
C PRO A 137 11.98 -10.60 -12.99
N TYR A 138 11.67 -10.83 -11.72
CA TYR A 138 11.24 -9.77 -10.81
C TYR A 138 12.37 -9.25 -9.90
N ARG A 139 13.49 -9.97 -9.81
CA ARG A 139 14.64 -9.61 -8.94
C ARG A 139 15.63 -8.63 -9.57
N GLY A 140 15.40 -8.26 -10.84
CA GLY A 140 16.23 -7.31 -11.55
C GLY A 140 17.51 -7.91 -12.15
N GLU A 141 17.42 -9.14 -12.66
CA GLU A 141 18.54 -9.90 -13.24
C GLU A 141 18.86 -9.52 -14.70
N GLY A 142 18.35 -8.39 -15.21
CA GLY A 142 18.63 -7.88 -16.55
C GLY A 142 17.52 -8.07 -17.58
N PHE A 143 16.39 -8.64 -17.17
CA PHE A 143 15.21 -8.92 -17.99
C PHE A 143 13.94 -8.93 -17.12
N GLY A 144 12.76 -8.84 -17.73
CA GLY A 144 11.49 -8.87 -17.01
C GLY A 144 11.13 -7.53 -16.36
N LEU A 145 10.94 -7.51 -15.03
CA LEU A 145 10.61 -6.30 -14.28
C LEU A 145 11.72 -5.25 -14.49
N GLY A 146 11.37 -4.12 -15.09
CA GLY A 146 12.34 -3.12 -15.53
C GLY A 146 12.45 -2.95 -17.04
N GLU A 147 11.84 -3.84 -17.83
CA GLU A 147 11.64 -3.63 -19.26
C GLU A 147 10.78 -2.39 -19.53
N SER A 148 10.96 -1.76 -20.70
CA SER A 148 10.23 -0.54 -21.09
C SER A 148 8.73 -0.74 -21.21
N ASP A 149 8.31 -1.92 -21.64
CA ASP A 149 6.93 -2.24 -21.99
C ASP A 149 6.43 -3.41 -21.16
N TYR A 150 5.21 -3.28 -20.64
CA TYR A 150 4.51 -4.36 -19.96
C TYR A 150 3.11 -4.49 -20.55
N TYR A 151 2.72 -5.72 -20.90
CA TYR A 151 1.44 -6.03 -21.50
C TYR A 151 0.65 -6.92 -20.55
N MET A 152 -0.56 -6.48 -20.19
CA MET A 152 -1.51 -7.27 -19.40
C MET A 152 -2.60 -7.80 -20.32
N ALA A 153 -2.53 -9.08 -20.64
CA ALA A 153 -3.44 -9.77 -21.54
C ALA A 153 -4.73 -10.23 -20.85
N ASP A 154 -5.66 -10.76 -21.64
CA ASP A 154 -7.00 -11.20 -21.21
C ASP A 154 -6.96 -12.25 -20.10
N ASP A 155 -6.04 -13.21 -20.17
CA ASP A 155 -5.84 -14.27 -19.18
C ASP A 155 -5.49 -13.71 -17.80
N GLN A 156 -4.59 -12.73 -17.73
CA GLN A 156 -4.25 -12.04 -16.49
C GLN A 156 -5.39 -11.15 -16.01
N LEU A 157 -6.06 -10.44 -16.91
CA LEU A 157 -7.23 -9.61 -16.55
C LEU A 157 -8.37 -10.45 -15.97
N ALA A 158 -8.56 -11.68 -16.44
CA ALA A 158 -9.54 -12.61 -15.92
C ALA A 158 -9.28 -13.01 -14.46
N THR A 159 -8.05 -12.87 -13.97
CA THR A 159 -7.69 -13.12 -12.55
C THR A 159 -8.05 -11.97 -11.62
N ILE A 160 -8.36 -10.78 -12.17
CA ILE A 160 -8.63 -9.57 -11.40
C ILE A 160 -10.16 -9.43 -11.22
N PRO A 161 -10.70 -9.56 -10.00
CA PRO A 161 -12.15 -9.63 -9.78
C PRO A 161 -12.93 -8.46 -10.38
N GLN A 162 -12.41 -7.24 -10.25
CA GLN A 162 -13.03 -6.04 -10.81
C GLN A 162 -12.88 -5.92 -12.33
N ALA A 163 -11.88 -6.55 -12.95
CA ALA A 163 -11.65 -6.47 -14.39
C ALA A 163 -12.37 -7.58 -15.17
N ALA A 164 -12.51 -8.77 -14.57
CA ALA A 164 -12.98 -9.99 -15.24
C ALA A 164 -14.30 -9.82 -16.00
N ASN A 165 -15.25 -9.04 -15.46
CA ASN A 165 -16.57 -8.81 -16.10
C ASN A 165 -16.58 -7.68 -17.13
N GLN A 166 -15.46 -6.97 -17.31
CA GLN A 166 -15.34 -5.80 -18.18
C GLN A 166 -14.13 -5.88 -19.13
N ILE A 167 -13.53 -7.06 -19.31
CA ILE A 167 -12.38 -7.27 -20.20
C ILE A 167 -12.63 -6.70 -21.61
N PRO A 168 -13.77 -6.94 -22.29
CA PRO A 168 -13.99 -6.37 -23.61
C PRO A 168 -14.02 -4.84 -23.63
N ALA A 169 -14.50 -4.21 -22.54
CA ALA A 169 -14.53 -2.75 -22.42
C ALA A 169 -13.17 -2.15 -22.07
N LEU A 170 -12.34 -2.88 -21.32
CA LEU A 170 -10.97 -2.50 -21.00
C LEU A 170 -10.06 -2.59 -22.22
N LEU A 171 -10.14 -3.70 -22.95
CA LEU A 171 -9.30 -3.98 -24.12
C LEU A 171 -9.77 -3.26 -25.38
N GLY A 172 -11.07 -3.06 -25.56
CA GLY A 172 -11.61 -2.50 -26.80
C GLY A 172 -11.23 -3.36 -28.00
N GLU A 173 -10.37 -2.82 -28.87
CA GLU A 173 -9.87 -3.50 -30.08
C GLU A 173 -8.45 -4.09 -29.91
N THR A 174 -7.82 -3.95 -28.73
CA THR A 174 -6.47 -4.47 -28.47
C THR A 174 -6.50 -5.85 -27.80
N ASP A 175 -5.42 -6.60 -27.92
CA ASP A 175 -5.29 -7.91 -27.27
C ASP A 175 -4.78 -7.82 -25.83
N ALA A 176 -4.21 -6.67 -25.45
CA ALA A 176 -3.66 -6.43 -24.12
C ALA A 176 -3.70 -4.95 -23.75
N LEU A 177 -3.65 -4.68 -22.44
CA LEU A 177 -3.41 -3.37 -21.89
C LEU A 177 -1.90 -3.10 -21.88
N HIS A 178 -1.48 -2.04 -22.56
CA HIS A 178 -0.08 -1.66 -22.68
C HIS A 178 0.30 -0.61 -21.65
N PHE A 179 1.29 -0.93 -20.83
CA PHE A 179 1.89 -0.03 -19.86
C PHE A 179 3.36 0.23 -20.21
N ILE A 180 3.80 1.47 -20.06
CA ILE A 180 5.17 1.92 -20.31
C ILE A 180 5.82 2.27 -18.98
N ARG A 181 7.07 1.85 -18.78
CA ARG A 181 7.82 2.07 -17.53
C ARG A 181 7.92 3.56 -17.20
N ASP A 182 7.56 3.91 -15.97
CA ASP A 182 7.55 5.29 -15.45
C ASP A 182 8.90 5.68 -14.86
N THR A 183 9.96 5.37 -15.58
CA THR A 183 11.32 5.72 -15.19
C THR A 183 12.12 5.90 -16.48
N PRO A 184 12.90 6.98 -16.65
CA PRO A 184 13.71 7.14 -17.86
C PRO A 184 14.84 6.11 -17.92
N GLY A 185 15.28 5.73 -19.12
CA GLY A 185 16.42 4.83 -19.32
C GLY A 185 16.37 4.08 -20.65
N GLY A 186 17.24 3.09 -20.81
CA GLY A 186 17.22 2.21 -21.99
C GLY A 186 16.06 1.21 -21.97
N ASN A 187 16.16 0.18 -22.83
CA ASN A 187 15.16 -0.89 -22.94
C ASN A 187 14.94 -1.66 -21.63
N TYR A 188 15.94 -1.65 -20.74
CA TYR A 188 15.87 -2.21 -19.41
C TYR A 188 16.48 -1.25 -18.40
N VAL A 189 15.83 -1.11 -17.24
CA VAL A 189 16.34 -0.43 -16.05
C VAL A 189 16.06 -1.34 -14.86
N ARG A 190 17.06 -1.55 -14.00
CA ARG A 190 16.89 -2.39 -12.81
C ARG A 190 15.75 -1.86 -11.92
N PRO A 191 14.87 -2.72 -11.38
CA PRO A 191 13.83 -2.32 -10.44
C PRO A 191 14.42 -1.68 -9.20
N PHE A 192 13.66 -0.77 -8.61
CA PHE A 192 13.97 -0.22 -7.30
C PHE A 192 13.95 -1.35 -6.28
N THR A 193 14.87 -1.30 -5.32
CA THR A 193 14.91 -2.24 -4.21
C THR A 193 14.69 -1.46 -2.93
N ALA A 194 13.93 -2.04 -2.01
CA ALA A 194 13.61 -1.39 -0.75
C ALA A 194 13.40 -2.40 0.37
N ARG A 195 13.51 -1.90 1.60
CA ARG A 195 12.97 -2.57 2.78
C ARG A 195 11.76 -1.81 3.29
N GLU A 196 10.67 -2.54 3.48
CA GLU A 196 9.42 -2.02 4.01
C GLU A 196 9.23 -2.47 5.46
N SER A 197 8.85 -1.52 6.33
CA SER A 197 8.37 -1.79 7.67
C SER A 197 6.98 -1.19 7.83
N ARG A 198 5.98 -2.07 7.92
CA ARG A 198 4.58 -1.70 8.15
C ARG A 198 4.20 -1.92 9.60
N LEU A 199 3.55 -0.92 10.19
CA LEU A 199 2.92 -0.95 11.50
C LEU A 199 1.42 -1.14 11.31
N ASP A 200 0.86 -2.15 11.97
CA ASP A 200 -0.57 -2.47 11.95
C ASP A 200 -1.28 -2.04 13.26
N ASP A 201 -0.52 -1.50 14.21
CA ASP A 201 -1.07 -0.84 15.40
C ASP A 201 -0.20 0.37 15.82
N PRO A 202 -0.74 1.29 16.64
CA PRO A 202 -0.04 2.51 17.02
C PRO A 202 1.23 2.33 17.85
N ILE A 203 1.42 1.17 18.48
CA ILE A 203 2.51 0.92 19.44
C ILE A 203 3.59 -0.01 18.87
N GLY A 204 3.37 -0.56 17.68
CA GLY A 204 4.33 -1.34 16.91
C GLY A 204 4.45 -2.81 17.34
N GLU A 205 3.45 -3.37 18.02
CA GLU A 205 3.44 -4.80 18.37
C GLU A 205 3.09 -5.68 17.17
N LYS A 206 2.25 -5.17 16.25
CA LYS A 206 1.78 -5.82 15.05
C LYS A 206 2.29 -5.12 13.81
N GLY A 207 2.61 -5.91 12.80
CA GLY A 207 3.16 -5.37 11.56
C GLY A 207 3.86 -6.40 10.69
N VAL A 208 4.46 -5.91 9.62
CA VAL A 208 5.19 -6.71 8.63
C VAL A 208 6.54 -6.07 8.31
N SER A 209 7.59 -6.87 8.26
CA SER A 209 8.87 -6.52 7.61
C SER A 209 9.01 -7.31 6.33
N LYS A 210 9.37 -6.63 5.24
CA LYS A 210 9.65 -7.28 3.96
C LYS A 210 10.72 -6.55 3.17
N GLN A 211 11.40 -7.29 2.31
CA GLN A 211 12.21 -6.74 1.22
C GLN A 211 11.38 -6.77 -0.04
N LEU A 212 11.57 -5.80 -0.93
CA LEU A 212 10.86 -5.76 -2.18
C LEU A 212 11.71 -5.20 -3.31
N SER A 213 11.45 -5.71 -4.52
CA SER A 213 11.86 -5.09 -5.77
C SER A 213 10.61 -4.67 -6.54
N PHE A 214 10.56 -3.43 -7.01
CA PHE A 214 9.36 -2.91 -7.67
C PHE A 214 9.70 -1.98 -8.82
N MET A 215 8.75 -1.87 -9.76
CA MET A 215 8.84 -0.94 -10.88
C MET A 215 7.47 -0.32 -11.16
N PRO A 216 7.37 1.02 -11.25
CA PRO A 216 6.17 1.69 -11.71
C PRO A 216 6.09 1.72 -13.23
N TYR A 217 4.87 1.58 -13.73
CA TYR A 217 4.51 1.73 -15.13
C TYR A 217 3.27 2.64 -15.24
N LEU A 218 3.08 3.23 -16.41
CA LEU A 218 1.98 4.13 -16.74
C LEU A 218 1.29 3.66 -18.01
N ARG A 219 -0.01 3.92 -18.09
CA ARG A 219 -0.70 3.95 -19.38
C ARG A 219 -1.60 5.19 -19.47
N PRO A 220 -1.79 5.75 -20.68
CA PRO A 220 -2.83 6.74 -20.90
C PRO A 220 -4.21 6.07 -20.85
N LEU A 221 -5.19 6.78 -20.31
CA LEU A 221 -6.61 6.44 -20.41
C LEU A 221 -7.29 7.29 -21.51
N PRO A 222 -8.43 6.84 -22.08
CA PRO A 222 -9.10 7.54 -23.19
C PRO A 222 -9.57 8.97 -22.87
N ASP A 223 -9.75 9.28 -21.59
CA ASP A 223 -10.16 10.58 -21.06
C ASP A 223 -9.00 11.57 -20.85
N GLY A 224 -7.77 11.15 -21.16
CA GLY A 224 -6.54 11.94 -20.98
C GLY A 224 -5.91 11.81 -19.59
N HIS A 225 -6.50 11.04 -18.68
CA HIS A 225 -5.87 10.70 -17.41
C HIS A 225 -4.79 9.62 -17.59
N GLN A 226 -4.00 9.41 -16.54
CA GLN A 226 -3.00 8.34 -16.49
C GLN A 226 -3.37 7.35 -15.39
N GLU A 227 -3.27 6.07 -15.73
CA GLU A 227 -3.33 4.99 -14.76
C GLU A 227 -1.92 4.46 -14.52
N ARG A 228 -1.59 4.24 -13.25
CA ARG A 228 -0.33 3.64 -12.81
C ARG A 228 -0.53 2.15 -12.59
N LEU A 229 0.51 1.38 -12.89
CA LEU A 229 0.66 0.00 -12.48
C LEU A 229 1.96 -0.11 -11.69
N LEU A 230 1.87 -0.53 -10.44
CA LEU A 230 3.01 -0.91 -9.62
C LEU A 230 3.08 -2.43 -9.57
N ILE A 231 4.19 -2.97 -10.08
CA ILE A 231 4.50 -4.41 -9.97
C ILE A 231 5.57 -4.54 -8.90
N SER A 232 5.26 -5.27 -7.83
CA SER A 232 6.14 -5.45 -6.66
C SER A 232 6.39 -6.92 -6.40
N PHE A 233 7.65 -7.36 -6.45
CA PHE A 233 8.05 -8.64 -5.91
C PHE A 233 8.46 -8.45 -4.46
N ASP A 234 7.72 -9.10 -3.57
CA ASP A 234 7.86 -8.97 -2.14
C ASP A 234 8.39 -10.27 -1.55
N TYR A 235 9.39 -10.14 -0.67
CA TYR A 235 9.85 -11.19 0.22
C TYR A 235 9.56 -10.79 1.67
N VAL A 236 8.51 -11.36 2.24
CA VAL A 236 8.13 -11.16 3.64
C VAL A 236 9.16 -11.84 4.53
N GLU A 237 9.70 -11.10 5.49
CA GLU A 237 10.68 -11.60 6.46
C GLU A 237 9.96 -11.99 7.77
N THR A 238 9.16 -11.06 8.29
CA THR A 238 8.49 -11.22 9.58
C THR A 238 7.06 -10.68 9.57
N MET A 239 6.22 -11.29 10.41
CA MET A 239 4.85 -10.86 10.74
C MET A 239 4.74 -10.84 12.26
N ASP A 240 4.32 -9.72 12.84
CA ASP A 240 4.17 -9.53 14.30
C ASP A 240 5.44 -9.95 15.08
N GLY A 241 6.62 -9.63 14.54
CA GLY A 241 7.92 -9.97 15.14
C GLY A 241 8.37 -11.42 14.97
N HIS A 242 7.56 -12.29 14.37
CA HIS A 242 7.88 -13.70 14.12
C HIS A 242 8.28 -13.93 12.67
N ALA A 243 9.21 -14.86 12.44
CA ALA A 243 9.62 -15.26 11.08
C ALA A 243 8.42 -15.81 10.30
N ALA A 244 8.15 -15.22 9.14
CA ALA A 244 7.02 -15.58 8.28
C ALA A 244 7.41 -15.48 6.80
N PRO A 245 8.40 -16.29 6.33
CA PRO A 245 8.92 -16.18 5.00
C PRO A 245 7.86 -16.48 3.93
N ALA A 246 7.65 -15.53 3.03
CA ALA A 246 6.77 -15.70 1.87
C ALA A 246 7.27 -14.84 0.71
N ALA A 247 7.18 -15.36 -0.51
CA ALA A 247 7.53 -14.64 -1.73
C ALA A 247 6.32 -14.57 -2.67
N TYR A 248 6.04 -13.39 -3.20
CA TYR A 248 4.94 -13.19 -4.13
C TYR A 248 5.17 -11.94 -4.99
N VAL A 249 4.42 -11.84 -6.09
CA VAL A 249 4.37 -10.66 -6.96
C VAL A 249 2.98 -10.04 -6.86
N ASP A 250 2.90 -8.80 -6.45
CA ASP A 250 1.67 -8.01 -6.42
C ASP A 250 1.59 -7.08 -7.63
N PHE A 251 0.41 -7.06 -8.25
CA PHE A 251 0.02 -6.10 -9.26
C PHE A 251 -0.97 -5.13 -8.64
N ILE A 252 -0.65 -3.84 -8.70
CA ILE A 252 -1.38 -2.81 -7.98
C ILE A 252 -1.63 -1.64 -8.93
N ALA A 253 -2.89 -1.32 -9.22
CA ALA A 253 -3.23 -0.15 -10.02
C ALA A 253 -3.28 1.09 -9.15
N GLY A 254 -2.99 2.26 -9.71
CA GLY A 254 -3.10 3.52 -8.99
C GLY A 254 -3.40 4.73 -9.86
N VAL A 255 -3.76 5.82 -9.20
CA VAL A 255 -3.94 7.13 -9.83
C VAL A 255 -3.24 8.19 -8.99
N ALA A 256 -2.60 9.14 -9.66
CA ALA A 256 -1.90 10.24 -9.02
C ALA A 256 -2.91 11.26 -8.45
N PHE A 257 -2.53 11.91 -7.34
CA PHE A 257 -3.32 12.95 -6.71
C PHE A 257 -2.54 14.24 -6.55
N ASP A 258 -3.22 15.37 -6.78
CA ASP A 258 -2.73 16.65 -6.31
C ASP A 258 -2.75 16.70 -4.78
N ARG A 259 -1.72 17.28 -4.17
CA ARG A 259 -1.62 17.45 -2.70
C ARG A 259 -2.85 18.10 -2.07
N HIS A 260 -3.50 19.03 -2.76
CA HIS A 260 -4.69 19.72 -2.24
C HIS A 260 -5.97 18.86 -2.24
N LYS A 261 -5.96 17.72 -2.94
CA LYS A 261 -7.09 16.78 -3.02
C LYS A 261 -7.01 15.66 -1.99
N VAL A 262 -5.97 15.66 -1.15
CA VAL A 262 -5.72 14.69 -0.09
C VAL A 262 -5.66 15.40 1.26
N LYS A 263 -6.35 14.88 2.27
CA LYS A 263 -6.23 15.37 3.65
C LYS A 263 -6.16 14.21 4.63
N VAL A 264 -5.52 14.44 5.76
CA VAL A 264 -5.60 13.57 6.93
C VAL A 264 -6.22 14.37 8.07
N LEU A 265 -7.24 13.80 8.71
CA LEU A 265 -8.07 14.41 9.76
C LEU A 265 -7.95 13.64 11.08
#